data_AF-A0A0F7ZR91-F1
#
_entry.id   AF-A0A0F7ZR91-F1
#
_cell.length_a   1.000
_cell.length_b   1.000
_cell.length_c   1.000
_cell.angle_alpha   90.00
_cell.angle_beta   90.00
_cell.angle_gamma   90.00
#
_symmetry.space_group_name_H-M   'P 1'
#
loop_
_entity.id
_entity.type
_entity.pdbx_description
1 polymer ?
#
loop_
_entity_poly.entity_id
_entity_poly.type
_entity_poly.pdbx_seq_one_letter_code
_entity_poly.pdbx_strand_id
1 'polypeptide(L)'
;MIDTSRVEEQDRGRAQIGSIRQAVESEVRTKDGQATWRCAAVVKNSRNAEQVKIICRDEVELQRVKEAALKTAVTGARVMRDQLYPVKVDNVNRTAILDGEGNILQGAAEALGAENNVSIGKITWLSNKETGKAYGSMVVYVTKKSDAKKLLDGKYFDLAGSAMQWNRDASSAADRTSLSTGIAVCETSTPMLKTLSILQLNVRKREPVQQSLMNDEDFKDFGVLAISEPYARMIDGKVVTSPMMHSNWTRILPTDTSDGPWPIRSMLWVRRDVEVVQMPIPSADLTAAVLRLPGRSVLVVSVYVEGKSPEALRSTTGLLHDLIQSFRQSSGVRTDVVLAGDFNSHDLLWGGDDVSVQRQGEAGPIIDLMNDHGLRSLLPRGTKTWQRKDQESTIDLVLATSELADEVATCAIHPTDHGSDHRAVHTTFDVTMPERSATPRLLFKNAPWNLIRSRVKDNLRLLPWAVDVQTQTDQLMRVVLGAIHELTPRARPSPYAKRWWTQDLTQLRRAHTFWRNLSRRELYDGKEEKVTKKE
;
A
#
# COMPACT_ATOMS: atom_id res chain seq x y z
N MET A 1 -25.27 5.29 -0.38
CA MET A 1 -25.67 3.89 -0.74
C MET A 1 -27.18 3.89 -0.98
N ILE A 2 -27.69 3.02 -1.85
CA ILE A 2 -29.11 2.95 -2.23
C ILE A 2 -29.59 1.53 -1.98
N ASP A 3 -30.64 1.37 -1.19
CA ASP A 3 -31.29 0.10 -0.87
C ASP A 3 -32.53 -0.07 -1.77
N THR A 4 -32.57 -1.15 -2.55
CA THR A 4 -33.63 -1.51 -3.51
C THR A 4 -34.57 -2.59 -2.99
N SER A 5 -34.35 -3.13 -1.78
CA SER A 5 -35.06 -4.29 -1.24
C SER A 5 -36.58 -4.13 -1.08
N ARG A 6 -37.10 -2.90 -1.19
CA ARG A 6 -38.52 -2.55 -1.09
C ARG A 6 -39.11 -1.99 -2.38
N VAL A 7 -38.40 -2.09 -3.50
CA VAL A 7 -38.93 -1.73 -4.83
C VAL A 7 -39.88 -2.84 -5.29
N GLU A 8 -41.06 -2.46 -5.75
CA GLU A 8 -42.07 -3.39 -6.25
C GLU A 8 -41.63 -4.05 -7.57
N GLU A 9 -42.17 -5.24 -7.86
CA GLU A 9 -41.76 -6.04 -9.03
C GLU A 9 -41.87 -5.25 -10.36
N GLN A 10 -42.90 -4.41 -10.48
CA GLN A 10 -43.15 -3.54 -11.64
C GLN A 10 -42.05 -2.48 -11.87
N ASP A 11 -41.37 -2.02 -10.82
CA ASP A 11 -40.33 -0.98 -10.89
C ASP A 11 -38.90 -1.56 -10.77
N ARG A 12 -38.73 -2.88 -10.57
CA ARG A 12 -37.41 -3.53 -10.45
C ARG A 12 -36.48 -3.26 -11.64
N GLY A 13 -37.01 -3.11 -12.85
CA GLY A 13 -36.23 -2.72 -14.03
C GLY A 13 -35.55 -1.35 -13.88
N ARG A 14 -36.19 -0.41 -13.19
CA ARG A 14 -35.65 0.93 -12.89
C ARG A 14 -34.70 0.91 -11.69
N ALA A 15 -34.84 -0.06 -10.78
CA ALA A 15 -33.92 -0.29 -9.67
C ALA A 15 -32.66 -1.09 -10.06
N GLN A 16 -32.49 -1.48 -11.32
CA GLN A 16 -31.24 -2.10 -11.78
C GLN A 16 -30.07 -1.10 -11.74
N ILE A 17 -28.86 -1.64 -11.58
CA ILE A 17 -27.64 -0.86 -11.40
C ILE A 17 -27.35 0.11 -12.55
N GLY A 18 -27.67 -0.28 -13.80
CA GLY A 18 -27.53 0.58 -14.98
C GLY A 18 -28.55 1.73 -14.99
N SER A 19 -29.81 1.43 -14.64
CA SER A 19 -30.90 2.41 -14.55
C SER A 19 -30.64 3.44 -13.44
N ILE A 20 -30.23 2.99 -12.25
CA ILE A 20 -29.84 3.87 -11.13
C ILE A 20 -28.65 4.76 -11.54
N ARG A 21 -27.62 4.19 -12.17
CA ARG A 21 -26.47 4.96 -12.70
C ARG A 21 -26.93 6.02 -13.69
N GLN A 22 -27.74 5.63 -14.68
CA GLN A 22 -28.20 6.53 -15.73
C GLN A 22 -29.06 7.67 -15.17
N ALA A 23 -29.95 7.39 -14.22
CA ALA A 23 -30.78 8.41 -13.57
C ALA A 23 -29.93 9.44 -12.80
N VAL A 24 -29.02 8.96 -11.94
CA VAL A 24 -28.10 9.83 -11.18
C VAL A 24 -27.18 10.63 -12.10
N GLU A 25 -26.60 10.01 -13.14
CA GLU A 25 -25.76 10.72 -14.11
C GLU A 25 -26.55 11.78 -14.89
N SER A 26 -27.78 11.48 -15.30
CA SER A 26 -28.61 12.44 -16.04
C SER A 26 -28.96 13.65 -15.17
N GLU A 27 -29.30 13.42 -13.90
CA GLU A 27 -29.58 14.49 -12.93
C GLU A 27 -28.35 15.35 -12.64
N VAL A 28 -27.17 14.75 -12.39
CA VAL A 28 -25.94 15.54 -12.14
C VAL A 28 -25.55 16.35 -13.38
N ARG A 29 -25.74 15.82 -14.60
CA ARG A 29 -25.48 16.55 -15.85
C ARG A 29 -26.38 17.76 -16.08
N THR A 30 -27.51 17.89 -15.38
CA THR A 30 -28.34 19.11 -15.44
C THR A 30 -27.73 20.30 -14.68
N LYS A 31 -26.73 20.06 -13.82
CA LYS A 31 -26.00 21.12 -13.11
C LYS A 31 -24.92 21.72 -14.01
N ASP A 32 -24.70 23.03 -13.88
CA ASP A 32 -23.78 23.78 -14.74
C ASP A 32 -22.34 23.24 -14.69
N GLY A 33 -21.67 23.25 -15.83
CA GLY A 33 -20.33 22.68 -16.01
C GLY A 33 -20.22 21.14 -15.86
N GLN A 34 -21.32 20.39 -15.74
CA GLN A 34 -21.30 18.92 -15.53
C GLN A 34 -21.76 18.08 -16.73
N ALA A 35 -21.89 18.64 -17.94
CA ALA A 35 -22.50 17.97 -19.10
C ALA A 35 -21.87 16.60 -19.47
N THR A 36 -20.56 16.42 -19.24
CA THR A 36 -19.82 15.17 -19.49
C THR A 36 -19.70 14.25 -18.26
N TRP A 37 -20.23 14.66 -17.09
CA TRP A 37 -20.02 13.97 -15.82
C TRP A 37 -20.51 12.52 -15.84
N ARG A 38 -19.79 11.64 -15.14
CA ARG A 38 -20.08 10.22 -14.97
C ARG A 38 -19.77 9.78 -13.55
N CYS A 39 -20.56 8.83 -13.04
CA CYS A 39 -20.31 8.17 -11.76
C CYS A 39 -18.93 7.51 -11.79
N ALA A 40 -18.09 7.74 -10.78
CA ALA A 40 -16.74 7.14 -10.75
C ALA A 40 -16.82 5.61 -10.66
N ALA A 41 -17.69 5.07 -9.81
CA ALA A 41 -18.14 3.69 -9.95
C ALA A 41 -19.57 3.53 -9.40
N VAL A 42 -20.29 2.53 -9.92
CA VAL A 42 -21.54 2.04 -9.34
C VAL A 42 -21.47 0.52 -9.30
N VAL A 43 -21.55 -0.06 -8.10
CA VAL A 43 -21.43 -1.51 -7.83
C VAL A 43 -22.59 -2.02 -6.97
N LYS A 44 -22.97 -3.29 -7.11
CA LYS A 44 -23.82 -3.97 -6.11
C LYS A 44 -22.97 -4.28 -4.88
N ASN A 45 -23.57 -4.25 -3.70
CA ASN A 45 -22.88 -4.59 -2.45
C ASN A 45 -22.70 -6.12 -2.38
N SER A 46 -21.44 -6.59 -2.33
CA SER A 46 -21.08 -8.01 -2.18
C SER A 46 -21.85 -8.75 -1.08
N ARG A 47 -22.19 -8.06 0.02
CA ARG A 47 -22.91 -8.62 1.18
C ARG A 47 -24.44 -8.60 1.06
N ASN A 48 -24.99 -7.80 0.13
CA ASN A 48 -26.43 -7.69 -0.11
C ASN A 48 -26.70 -7.20 -1.53
N ALA A 49 -27.15 -8.10 -2.41
CA ALA A 49 -27.40 -7.79 -3.83
C ALA A 49 -28.54 -6.77 -4.09
N GLU A 50 -29.34 -6.46 -3.07
CA GLU A 50 -30.36 -5.40 -3.05
C GLU A 50 -29.83 -4.04 -2.55
N GLN A 51 -28.51 -3.89 -2.42
CA GLN A 51 -27.89 -2.60 -2.12
C GLN A 51 -26.91 -2.20 -3.23
N VAL A 52 -27.03 -0.97 -3.69
CA VAL A 52 -26.17 -0.35 -4.71
C VAL A 52 -25.30 0.72 -4.04
N LYS A 53 -23.98 0.62 -4.23
CA LYS A 53 -23.01 1.63 -3.82
C LYS A 53 -22.65 2.47 -5.05
N ILE A 54 -22.74 3.78 -4.91
CA ILE A 54 -22.10 4.74 -5.84
C ILE A 54 -20.86 5.24 -5.12
N ILE A 55 -19.73 5.25 -5.82
CA ILE A 55 -18.44 5.73 -5.31
C ILE A 55 -18.15 7.08 -5.95
N CYS A 56 -17.61 7.98 -5.13
CA CYS A 56 -17.29 9.35 -5.47
C CYS A 56 -15.79 9.57 -5.28
N ARG A 57 -15.22 10.44 -6.12
CA ARG A 57 -13.80 10.83 -6.17
C ARG A 57 -13.41 11.64 -4.94
N ASP A 58 -14.32 12.46 -4.45
CA ASP A 58 -14.15 13.36 -3.32
C ASP A 58 -15.49 13.62 -2.57
N GLU A 59 -15.40 14.36 -1.46
CA GLU A 59 -16.53 14.65 -0.56
C GLU A 59 -17.54 15.65 -1.15
N VAL A 60 -17.12 16.50 -2.10
CA VAL A 60 -17.99 17.45 -2.80
C VAL A 60 -18.83 16.71 -3.85
N GLU A 61 -18.23 15.79 -4.59
CA GLU A 61 -18.93 14.88 -5.49
C GLU A 61 -19.89 13.97 -4.72
N LEU A 62 -19.49 13.43 -3.55
CA LEU A 62 -20.35 12.62 -2.70
C LEU A 62 -21.66 13.34 -2.36
N GLN A 63 -21.58 14.61 -1.96
CA GLN A 63 -22.78 15.38 -1.63
C GLN A 63 -23.67 15.63 -2.85
N ARG A 64 -23.10 15.97 -4.01
CA ARG A 64 -23.86 16.13 -5.28
C ARG A 64 -24.56 14.83 -5.71
N VAL A 65 -23.86 13.70 -5.62
CA VAL A 65 -24.39 12.37 -5.96
C VAL A 65 -25.51 11.96 -4.99
N LYS A 66 -25.38 12.30 -3.71
CA LYS A 66 -26.40 12.04 -2.69
C LYS A 66 -27.70 12.81 -2.95
N GLU A 67 -27.61 14.09 -3.32
CA GLU A 67 -28.75 14.89 -3.77
C GLU A 67 -29.40 14.30 -5.03
N ALA A 68 -28.60 13.99 -6.05
CA ALA A 68 -29.10 13.43 -7.30
C ALA A 68 -29.78 12.07 -7.09
N ALA A 69 -29.18 11.18 -6.27
CA ALA A 69 -29.75 9.90 -5.91
C ALA A 69 -31.05 10.02 -5.11
N LEU A 70 -31.20 11.04 -4.26
CA LEU A 70 -32.44 11.31 -3.53
C LEU A 70 -33.56 11.75 -4.47
N LYS A 71 -33.26 12.64 -5.42
CA LYS A 71 -34.22 13.16 -6.40
C LYS A 71 -34.62 12.12 -7.47
N THR A 72 -33.74 11.17 -7.77
CA THR A 72 -33.95 10.12 -8.78
C THR A 72 -34.30 8.74 -8.20
N ALA A 73 -34.53 8.65 -6.89
CA ALA A 73 -34.89 7.40 -6.23
C ALA A 73 -36.21 6.84 -6.77
N VAL A 74 -36.17 5.60 -7.25
CA VAL A 74 -37.35 4.83 -7.66
C VAL A 74 -38.28 4.59 -6.48
N THR A 75 -39.59 4.53 -6.69
CA THR A 75 -40.57 4.21 -5.64
C THR A 75 -40.17 2.95 -4.87
N GLY A 76 -40.11 3.05 -3.54
CA GLY A 76 -39.65 1.97 -2.66
C GLY A 76 -38.13 1.91 -2.43
N ALA A 77 -37.31 2.45 -3.33
CA ALA A 77 -35.86 2.56 -3.13
C ALA A 77 -35.53 3.62 -2.07
N ARG A 78 -34.48 3.37 -1.29
CA ARG A 78 -34.06 4.26 -0.18
C ARG A 78 -32.60 4.63 -0.32
N VAL A 79 -32.30 5.91 -0.52
CA VAL A 79 -30.95 6.41 -0.30
C VAL A 79 -30.65 6.32 1.19
N MET A 80 -29.75 5.41 1.55
CA MET A 80 -29.34 5.22 2.93
C MET A 80 -28.58 6.45 3.40
N ARG A 81 -28.84 6.86 4.65
CA ARG A 81 -28.01 7.83 5.36
C ARG A 81 -26.57 7.31 5.45
N ASP A 82 -25.64 8.22 5.74
CA ASP A 82 -24.22 7.86 5.89
C ASP A 82 -24.07 6.75 6.92
N GLN A 83 -23.19 5.78 6.63
CA GLN A 83 -23.01 4.65 7.52
C GLN A 83 -22.36 5.13 8.81
N LEU A 84 -23.14 5.22 9.87
CA LEU A 84 -22.70 5.68 11.17
C LEU A 84 -22.05 4.52 11.95
N TYR A 85 -20.83 4.75 12.42
CA TYR A 85 -20.04 3.79 13.18
C TYR A 85 -20.08 4.16 14.66
N PRO A 86 -20.71 3.35 15.54
CA PRO A 86 -20.81 3.64 16.96
C PRO A 86 -19.49 3.35 17.69
N VAL A 87 -19.02 4.33 18.45
CA VAL A 87 -17.92 4.23 19.41
C VAL A 87 -18.47 4.54 20.80
N LYS A 88 -18.35 3.59 21.74
CA LYS A 88 -18.74 3.82 23.14
C LYS A 88 -17.63 4.60 23.85
N VAL A 89 -17.99 5.69 24.51
CA VAL A 89 -17.08 6.50 25.34
C VAL A 89 -17.59 6.43 26.77
N ASP A 90 -16.74 5.96 27.68
CA ASP A 90 -17.05 5.84 29.11
C ASP A 90 -16.43 6.98 29.93
N ASN A 91 -16.96 7.20 31.13
CA ASN A 91 -16.48 8.21 32.08
C ASN A 91 -16.45 9.65 31.54
N VAL A 92 -17.48 10.01 30.78
CA VAL A 92 -17.72 11.33 30.19
C VAL A 92 -18.36 12.26 31.22
N ASN A 93 -17.86 13.49 31.35
CA ASN A 93 -18.47 14.49 32.22
C ASN A 93 -19.86 14.88 31.68
N ARG A 94 -20.89 14.70 32.52
CA ARG A 94 -22.28 14.98 32.19
C ARG A 94 -22.48 16.43 31.74
N THR A 95 -21.91 17.41 32.44
CA THR A 95 -22.16 18.84 32.16
C THR A 95 -21.43 19.35 30.92
N ALA A 96 -20.51 18.56 30.35
CA ALA A 96 -19.84 18.88 29.09
C ALA A 96 -20.68 18.46 27.86
N ILE A 97 -21.64 17.53 28.03
CA ILE A 97 -22.41 16.93 26.94
C ILE A 97 -23.92 17.16 27.08
N LEU A 98 -24.43 17.26 28.31
CA LEU A 98 -25.85 17.43 28.61
C LEU A 98 -26.15 18.77 29.27
N ASP A 99 -27.32 19.32 28.95
CA ASP A 99 -27.90 20.47 29.65
C ASP A 99 -28.55 20.08 31.00
N GLY A 100 -29.15 21.06 31.67
CA GLY A 100 -29.84 20.88 32.96
C GLY A 100 -31.07 19.97 32.90
N GLU A 101 -31.69 19.82 31.72
CA GLU A 101 -32.82 18.92 31.47
C GLU A 101 -32.35 17.50 31.07
N GLY A 102 -31.05 17.34 30.81
CA GLY A 102 -30.43 16.10 30.37
C GLY A 102 -30.53 15.86 28.86
N ASN A 103 -30.86 16.87 28.06
CA ASN A 103 -30.75 16.79 26.59
C ASN A 103 -29.29 17.04 26.17
N ILE A 104 -28.92 16.61 24.95
CA ILE A 104 -27.56 16.79 24.44
C ILE A 104 -27.38 18.25 24.03
N LEU A 105 -26.31 18.90 24.49
CA LEU A 105 -26.01 20.30 24.20
C LEU A 105 -25.91 20.55 22.69
N GLN A 106 -26.53 21.65 22.25
CA GLN A 106 -26.44 22.10 20.87
C GLN A 106 -24.98 22.48 20.54
N GLY A 107 -24.43 21.95 19.44
CA GLY A 107 -23.02 22.12 19.07
C GLY A 107 -22.06 21.06 19.64
N ALA A 108 -22.52 20.14 20.49
CA ALA A 108 -21.64 19.13 21.10
C ALA A 108 -21.04 18.14 20.10
N ALA A 109 -21.74 17.82 19.00
CA ALA A 109 -21.21 16.94 17.96
C ALA A 109 -20.09 17.61 17.15
N GLU A 110 -20.27 18.89 16.84
CA GLU A 110 -19.33 19.73 16.11
C GLU A 110 -18.07 20.00 16.95
N ALA A 111 -18.23 20.36 18.23
CA ALA A 111 -17.12 20.62 19.15
C ALA A 111 -16.26 19.36 19.37
N LEU A 112 -16.88 18.23 19.74
CA LEU A 112 -16.15 16.97 19.92
C LEU A 112 -15.50 16.46 18.64
N GLY A 113 -16.16 16.67 17.49
CA GLY A 113 -15.63 16.28 16.19
C GLY A 113 -14.38 17.08 15.83
N ALA A 114 -14.39 18.39 16.09
CA ALA A 114 -13.24 19.27 15.91
C ALA A 114 -12.07 18.87 16.84
N GLU A 115 -12.33 18.66 18.15
CA GLU A 115 -11.30 18.26 19.12
C GLU A 115 -10.63 16.93 18.75
N ASN A 116 -11.41 15.92 18.38
CA ASN A 116 -10.89 14.58 18.06
C ASN A 116 -10.43 14.43 16.59
N ASN A 117 -10.59 15.49 15.77
CA ASN A 117 -10.41 15.49 14.31
C ASN A 117 -11.11 14.28 13.64
N VAL A 118 -12.44 14.23 13.79
CA VAL A 118 -13.38 13.23 13.25
C VAL A 118 -14.74 13.87 12.95
N SER A 119 -15.53 13.30 12.04
CA SER A 119 -16.89 13.78 11.78
C SER A 119 -17.94 12.98 12.58
N ILE A 120 -18.61 13.63 13.54
CA ILE A 120 -19.66 13.04 14.39
C ILE A 120 -21.04 13.36 13.81
N GLY A 121 -21.80 12.33 13.43
CA GLY A 121 -23.17 12.48 12.91
C GLY A 121 -24.27 12.33 13.97
N LYS A 122 -23.98 11.76 15.15
CA LYS A 122 -24.91 11.64 16.28
C LYS A 122 -24.16 11.36 17.59
N ILE A 123 -24.72 11.79 18.71
CA ILE A 123 -24.36 11.34 20.07
C ILE A 123 -25.59 10.70 20.73
N THR A 124 -25.40 9.69 21.58
CA THR A 124 -26.45 9.09 22.42
C THR A 124 -25.91 8.85 23.83
N TRP A 125 -26.51 9.46 24.85
CA TRP A 125 -26.15 9.19 26.25
C TRP A 125 -26.73 7.85 26.72
N LEU A 126 -25.94 7.04 27.43
CA LEU A 126 -26.31 5.69 27.90
C LEU A 126 -26.63 5.60 29.40
N SER A 127 -25.98 6.41 30.24
CA SER A 127 -26.16 6.31 31.70
C SER A 127 -27.47 6.93 32.17
N ASN A 128 -28.05 6.39 33.25
CA ASN A 128 -29.30 6.92 33.83
C ASN A 128 -29.13 8.40 34.25
N LYS A 129 -29.91 9.27 33.59
CA LYS A 129 -29.89 10.72 33.75
C LYS A 129 -30.37 11.22 35.11
N GLU A 130 -31.07 10.40 35.90
CA GLU A 130 -31.63 10.79 37.20
C GLU A 130 -30.67 10.54 38.38
N THR A 131 -29.62 9.76 38.18
CA THR A 131 -28.78 9.23 39.29
C THR A 131 -27.82 10.22 39.95
N GLY A 132 -27.89 11.52 39.63
CA GLY A 132 -27.03 12.57 40.21
C GLY A 132 -25.53 12.45 39.91
N LYS A 133 -25.08 11.42 39.18
CA LYS A 133 -23.67 11.18 38.89
C LYS A 133 -23.12 12.22 37.91
N ALA A 134 -21.96 12.79 38.27
CA ALA A 134 -21.24 13.75 37.43
C ALA A 134 -20.66 13.13 36.15
N TYR A 135 -20.46 11.81 36.12
CA TYR A 135 -19.91 11.08 34.98
C TYR A 135 -20.84 9.96 34.52
N GLY A 136 -20.80 9.66 33.22
CA GLY A 136 -21.53 8.55 32.61
C GLY A 136 -20.92 8.10 31.29
N SER A 137 -21.64 7.25 30.57
CA SER A 137 -21.24 6.69 29.29
C SER A 137 -22.10 7.26 28.16
N MET A 138 -21.53 7.41 26.97
CA MET A 138 -22.23 7.74 25.74
C MET A 138 -21.78 6.87 24.57
N VAL A 139 -22.50 6.95 23.46
CA VAL A 139 -22.08 6.46 22.14
C VAL A 139 -21.96 7.64 21.21
N VAL A 140 -20.80 7.79 20.60
CA VAL A 140 -20.52 8.74 19.52
C VAL A 140 -20.62 7.98 18.21
N TYR A 141 -21.37 8.52 17.25
CA TYR A 141 -21.56 7.91 15.95
C TYR A 141 -20.80 8.72 14.90
N VAL A 142 -19.64 8.22 14.46
CA VAL A 142 -18.82 8.87 13.44
C VAL A 142 -19.19 8.42 12.03
N THR A 143 -18.97 9.28 11.04
CA THR A 143 -19.40 9.07 9.65
C THR A 143 -18.42 8.21 8.83
N LYS A 144 -17.18 8.00 9.30
CA LYS A 144 -16.13 7.23 8.63
C LYS A 144 -15.67 6.03 9.49
N LYS A 145 -15.43 4.89 8.83
CA LYS A 145 -14.95 3.64 9.49
C LYS A 145 -13.53 3.79 10.04
N SER A 146 -12.69 4.54 9.32
CA SER A 146 -11.33 4.94 9.72
C SER A 146 -11.36 5.70 11.03
N ASP A 147 -12.27 6.68 11.15
CA ASP A 147 -12.40 7.54 12.32
C ASP A 147 -12.84 6.72 13.54
N ALA A 148 -13.81 5.81 13.38
CA ALA A 148 -14.22 4.91 14.45
C ALA A 148 -13.07 4.03 14.94
N LYS A 149 -12.27 3.51 14.00
CA LYS A 149 -11.08 2.72 14.32
C LYS A 149 -9.99 3.57 14.99
N LYS A 150 -9.74 4.79 14.51
CA LYS A 150 -8.81 5.77 15.11
C LYS A 150 -9.18 6.07 16.57
N LEU A 151 -10.47 6.22 16.89
CA LEU A 151 -10.95 6.46 18.26
C LEU A 151 -10.88 5.22 19.17
N LEU A 152 -10.79 4.02 18.61
CA LEU A 152 -10.67 2.74 19.35
C LEU A 152 -9.20 2.32 19.51
N ASP A 153 -8.36 2.56 18.50
CA ASP A 153 -6.91 2.30 18.51
C ASP A 153 -6.15 3.41 19.26
N GLY A 154 -6.63 4.66 19.15
CA GLY A 154 -6.13 5.82 19.88
C GLY A 154 -6.56 5.75 21.34
N LYS A 155 -5.58 5.70 22.25
CA LYS A 155 -5.79 5.50 23.70
C LYS A 155 -6.36 6.73 24.43
N TYR A 156 -7.06 7.62 23.74
CA TYR A 156 -7.76 8.76 24.32
C TYR A 156 -8.91 9.23 23.42
N PHE A 157 -9.94 9.81 24.04
CA PHE A 157 -11.00 10.58 23.39
C PHE A 157 -11.02 11.95 24.07
N ASP A 158 -10.85 13.03 23.31
CA ASP A 158 -10.72 14.38 23.84
C ASP A 158 -12.11 14.98 24.15
N LEU A 159 -12.20 15.65 25.31
CA LEU A 159 -13.44 16.17 25.88
C LEU A 159 -13.21 17.56 26.47
N ALA A 160 -13.66 18.61 25.78
CA ALA A 160 -13.71 19.99 26.27
C ALA A 160 -12.36 20.48 26.85
N GLY A 161 -11.27 20.25 26.11
CA GLY A 161 -9.91 20.58 26.54
C GLY A 161 -9.26 19.62 27.55
N SER A 162 -9.89 18.47 27.85
CA SER A 162 -9.32 17.41 28.69
C SER A 162 -9.21 16.06 27.96
N ALA A 163 -8.00 15.53 27.87
CA ALA A 163 -7.71 14.22 27.29
C ALA A 163 -7.98 13.10 28.29
N MET A 164 -8.89 12.17 27.97
CA MET A 164 -9.23 11.04 28.84
C MET A 164 -8.59 9.74 28.35
N GLN A 165 -7.68 9.18 29.14
CA GLN A 165 -6.97 7.94 28.83
C GLN A 165 -7.88 6.72 29.00
N TRP A 166 -7.87 5.80 28.03
CA TRP A 166 -8.58 4.51 28.18
C TRP A 166 -7.84 3.62 29.18
N ASN A 167 -8.51 3.22 30.26
CA ASN A 167 -7.95 2.25 31.21
C ASN A 167 -7.95 0.86 30.58
N ARG A 168 -6.75 0.30 30.41
CA ARG A 168 -6.53 -1.10 30.09
C ARG A 168 -6.61 -1.92 31.38
N ASP A 169 -7.83 -2.10 31.86
CA ASP A 169 -8.27 -2.85 33.05
C ASP A 169 -7.72 -2.35 34.39
N ALA A 170 -8.61 -2.13 35.36
CA ALA A 170 -8.31 -1.33 36.53
C ALA A 170 -7.36 -2.01 37.54
N SER A 171 -6.10 -1.58 37.62
CA SER A 171 -5.40 -1.33 38.90
C SER A 171 -4.03 -0.64 38.75
N SER A 172 -3.81 0.36 39.62
CA SER A 172 -2.57 0.94 40.20
C SER A 172 -1.17 0.38 39.87
N ALA A 173 -0.05 1.12 40.01
CA ALA A 173 0.24 2.57 40.19
C ALA A 173 1.79 2.75 40.32
N ALA A 174 2.25 4.02 40.38
CA ALA A 174 3.63 4.50 40.64
C ALA A 174 4.64 4.32 39.49
N ASP A 175 5.49 5.29 39.15
CA ASP A 175 5.52 6.74 39.47
C ASP A 175 6.31 7.48 38.35
N ARG A 176 5.96 8.71 37.93
CA ARG A 176 6.59 10.01 38.30
C ARG A 176 8.14 10.00 38.22
N THR A 177 8.89 10.98 37.69
CA THR A 177 8.67 12.39 37.26
C THR A 177 9.90 12.82 36.41
N SER A 178 10.12 14.03 35.84
CA SER A 178 9.46 15.35 35.77
C SER A 178 10.16 16.27 34.73
N LEU A 179 9.49 17.39 34.38
CA LEU A 179 10.07 18.71 34.03
C LEU A 179 10.72 18.97 32.65
N SER A 180 10.29 20.12 32.10
CA SER A 180 10.77 20.80 30.90
C SER A 180 11.93 21.76 31.18
N THR A 181 12.88 21.85 30.26
CA THR A 181 13.65 23.09 30.03
C THR A 181 14.04 23.18 28.55
N GLY A 182 13.77 24.32 27.91
CA GLY A 182 14.13 24.54 26.51
C GLY A 182 15.56 25.06 26.36
N ILE A 183 16.24 24.64 25.29
CA ILE A 183 17.47 25.28 24.78
C ILE A 183 17.32 25.42 23.25
N ALA A 184 17.81 26.55 22.73
CA ALA A 184 17.65 26.95 21.34
C ALA A 184 18.71 26.35 20.40
N VAL A 185 18.29 26.11 19.15
CA VAL A 185 19.06 26.12 17.90
C VAL A 185 20.39 25.35 17.85
N CYS A 186 20.38 24.27 17.05
CA CYS A 186 21.43 24.05 16.05
C CYS A 186 20.82 23.37 14.83
N GLU A 187 20.96 23.97 13.64
CA GLU A 187 20.56 23.34 12.37
C GLU A 187 21.56 22.22 12.01
N THR A 188 21.45 21.08 12.68
CA THR A 188 22.11 19.86 12.22
C THR A 188 21.33 19.33 11.02
N SER A 189 21.94 19.42 9.84
CA SER A 189 21.53 18.75 8.59
C SER A 189 20.78 17.44 8.88
N THR A 190 19.46 17.45 8.66
CA THR A 190 18.62 16.29 8.91
C THR A 190 19.12 15.15 8.03
N PRO A 191 19.58 14.01 8.58
CA PRO A 191 19.91 12.86 7.75
C PRO A 191 18.64 12.46 6.99
N MET A 192 18.73 12.41 5.66
CA MET A 192 17.59 12.04 4.82
C MET A 192 17.06 10.67 5.27
N LEU A 193 15.92 10.67 5.96
CA LEU A 193 15.24 9.45 6.36
C LEU A 193 14.94 8.64 5.10
N LYS A 194 15.47 7.42 5.05
CA LYS A 194 15.29 6.56 3.87
C LYS A 194 13.86 6.05 3.86
N THR A 195 13.07 6.60 2.97
CA THR A 195 11.66 6.28 2.77
C THR A 195 11.47 4.90 2.14
N LEU A 196 10.30 4.29 2.36
CA LEU A 196 9.92 3.04 1.71
C LEU A 196 9.52 3.32 0.26
N SER A 197 10.41 3.02 -0.68
CA SER A 197 10.09 3.02 -2.11
C SER A 197 9.81 1.60 -2.62
N ILE A 198 8.70 1.45 -3.35
CA ILE A 198 8.26 0.24 -4.04
C ILE A 198 8.21 0.54 -5.54
N LEU A 199 8.77 -0.35 -6.36
CA LEU A 199 8.64 -0.32 -7.81
C LEU A 199 7.76 -1.48 -8.26
N GLN A 200 6.78 -1.23 -9.13
CA GLN A 200 6.08 -2.30 -9.85
C GLN A 200 6.38 -2.26 -11.35
N LEU A 201 6.49 -3.43 -11.97
CA LEU A 201 6.54 -3.57 -13.43
C LEU A 201 6.06 -4.96 -13.88
N ASN A 202 5.14 -5.01 -14.85
CA ASN A 202 4.93 -6.22 -15.64
C ASN A 202 6.04 -6.37 -16.70
N VAL A 203 6.85 -7.43 -16.59
CA VAL A 203 8.00 -7.70 -17.47
C VAL A 203 7.68 -8.68 -18.61
N ARG A 204 6.41 -9.10 -18.72
CA ARG A 204 5.83 -9.88 -19.83
C ARG A 204 6.60 -11.14 -20.21
N LYS A 205 7.07 -11.89 -19.21
CA LYS A 205 7.95 -13.07 -19.30
C LYS A 205 9.22 -12.85 -20.14
N ARG A 206 9.74 -11.62 -20.23
CA ARG A 206 10.94 -11.31 -21.03
C ARG A 206 12.19 -11.18 -20.17
N GLU A 207 13.08 -12.17 -20.29
CA GLU A 207 14.39 -12.17 -19.62
C GLU A 207 15.18 -10.85 -19.78
N PRO A 208 15.30 -10.23 -20.99
CA PRO A 208 16.04 -8.97 -21.11
C PRO A 208 15.39 -7.79 -20.38
N VAL A 209 14.06 -7.78 -20.25
CA VAL A 209 13.32 -6.73 -19.53
C VAL A 209 13.53 -6.89 -18.02
N GLN A 210 13.40 -8.11 -17.51
CA GLN A 210 13.66 -8.42 -16.10
C GLN A 210 15.13 -8.20 -15.72
N GLN A 211 16.07 -8.58 -16.59
CA GLN A 211 17.49 -8.25 -16.39
C GLN A 211 17.74 -6.74 -16.46
N SER A 212 17.11 -5.99 -17.36
CA SER A 212 17.23 -4.52 -17.40
C SER A 212 16.75 -3.88 -16.09
N LEU A 213 15.61 -4.32 -15.57
CA LEU A 213 15.05 -3.88 -14.27
C LEU A 213 16.00 -4.19 -13.11
N MET A 214 16.44 -5.44 -13.00
CA MET A 214 17.31 -5.92 -11.91
C MET A 214 18.73 -5.34 -11.97
N ASN A 215 19.14 -4.80 -13.12
CA ASN A 215 20.45 -4.18 -13.28
C ASN A 215 20.44 -2.65 -13.14
N ASP A 216 19.29 -2.01 -12.89
CA ASP A 216 19.27 -0.58 -12.61
C ASP A 216 19.87 -0.22 -11.26
N GLU A 217 20.71 0.82 -11.25
CA GLU A 217 21.31 1.36 -10.03
C GLU A 217 20.37 2.35 -9.34
N ASP A 218 19.41 2.93 -10.07
CA ASP A 218 18.41 3.86 -9.53
C ASP A 218 17.48 3.15 -8.51
N PHE A 219 17.23 1.84 -8.70
CA PHE A 219 16.40 1.05 -7.80
C PHE A 219 17.15 0.44 -6.61
N LYS A 220 18.47 0.62 -6.51
CA LYS A 220 19.27 -0.08 -5.51
C LYS A 220 18.78 0.14 -4.08
N ASP A 221 18.25 1.33 -3.76
CA ASP A 221 17.83 1.72 -2.41
C ASP A 221 16.34 1.45 -2.11
N PHE A 222 15.55 1.07 -3.12
CA PHE A 222 14.14 0.70 -2.97
C PHE A 222 13.97 -0.48 -2.01
N GLY A 223 12.86 -0.50 -1.27
CA GLY A 223 12.52 -1.58 -0.36
C GLY A 223 12.02 -2.83 -1.07
N VAL A 224 11.22 -2.67 -2.14
CA VAL A 224 10.59 -3.79 -2.86
C VAL A 224 10.52 -3.53 -4.37
N LEU A 225 10.76 -4.56 -5.17
CA LEU A 225 10.37 -4.65 -6.58
C LEU A 225 9.26 -5.70 -6.71
N ALA A 226 8.05 -5.28 -7.10
CA ALA A 226 6.91 -6.14 -7.43
C ALA A 226 6.88 -6.41 -8.93
N ILE A 227 7.05 -7.67 -9.33
CA ILE A 227 7.16 -8.05 -10.74
C ILE A 227 5.95 -8.90 -11.12
N SER A 228 5.21 -8.42 -12.12
CA SER A 228 4.15 -9.21 -12.78
C SER A 228 4.69 -9.85 -14.05
N GLU A 229 4.16 -11.03 -14.40
CA GLU A 229 4.67 -11.92 -15.45
C GLU A 229 6.22 -12.06 -15.46
N PRO A 230 6.85 -12.51 -14.37
CA PRO A 230 8.30 -12.70 -14.36
C PRO A 230 8.74 -13.75 -15.39
N TYR A 231 9.97 -13.61 -15.90
CA TYR A 231 10.61 -14.68 -16.63
C TYR A 231 11.04 -15.78 -15.67
N ALA A 232 10.29 -16.88 -15.71
CA ALA A 232 10.49 -18.08 -14.92
C ALA A 232 10.32 -19.32 -15.79
N ARG A 233 11.03 -20.40 -15.48
CA ARG A 233 10.89 -21.71 -16.11
C ARG A 233 10.88 -22.81 -15.05
N MET A 234 10.28 -23.95 -15.37
CA MET A 234 10.41 -25.16 -14.56
C MET A 234 11.63 -25.96 -15.05
N ILE A 235 12.58 -26.24 -14.15
CA ILE A 235 13.78 -27.05 -14.43
C ILE A 235 13.97 -28.00 -13.24
N ASP A 236 14.06 -29.30 -13.50
CA ASP A 236 14.23 -30.36 -12.47
C ASP A 236 13.24 -30.24 -11.29
N GLY A 237 11.97 -29.95 -11.60
CA GLY A 237 10.90 -29.74 -10.61
C GLY A 237 11.03 -28.47 -9.76
N LYS A 238 11.87 -27.51 -10.16
CA LYS A 238 12.08 -26.24 -9.45
C LYS A 238 11.85 -25.03 -10.35
N VAL A 239 11.24 -23.99 -9.78
CA VAL A 239 11.09 -22.68 -10.44
C VAL A 239 12.44 -21.97 -10.50
N VAL A 240 12.90 -21.70 -11.72
CA VAL A 240 14.13 -20.96 -12.02
C VAL A 240 13.78 -19.62 -12.64
N THR A 241 14.22 -18.52 -12.02
CA THR A 241 14.05 -17.14 -12.51
C THR A 241 15.36 -16.55 -13.01
N SER A 242 15.31 -15.50 -13.82
CA SER A 242 16.49 -14.72 -14.22
C SER A 242 16.45 -13.31 -13.62
N PRO A 243 17.39 -12.89 -12.75
CA PRO A 243 18.49 -13.69 -12.20
C PRO A 243 18.00 -14.73 -11.17
N MET A 244 18.80 -15.77 -10.95
CA MET A 244 18.55 -16.78 -9.92
C MET A 244 18.85 -16.28 -8.49
N MET A 245 19.83 -15.39 -8.38
CA MET A 245 20.28 -14.76 -7.13
C MET A 245 20.73 -13.33 -7.41
N HIS A 246 20.60 -12.44 -6.44
CA HIS A 246 21.11 -11.08 -6.52
C HIS A 246 21.72 -10.64 -5.18
N SER A 247 22.78 -9.83 -5.18
CA SER A 247 23.51 -9.42 -3.96
C SER A 247 22.71 -8.47 -3.06
N ASN A 248 21.90 -7.58 -3.66
CA ASN A 248 21.08 -6.58 -2.97
C ASN A 248 19.69 -7.08 -2.54
N TRP A 249 19.20 -8.17 -3.14
CA TRP A 249 17.80 -8.56 -3.06
C TRP A 249 17.63 -9.99 -2.52
N THR A 250 16.60 -10.17 -1.69
CA THR A 250 16.01 -11.44 -1.30
C THR A 250 14.88 -11.74 -2.27
N ARG A 251 14.90 -12.93 -2.89
CA ARG A 251 13.87 -13.35 -3.85
C ARG A 251 12.73 -14.03 -3.10
N ILE A 252 11.50 -13.62 -3.38
CA ILE A 252 10.28 -14.28 -2.90
C ILE A 252 9.45 -14.64 -4.13
N LEU A 253 9.04 -15.91 -4.21
CA LEU A 253 8.20 -16.45 -5.27
C LEU A 253 6.80 -16.72 -4.70
N PRO A 254 5.77 -16.96 -5.54
CA PRO A 254 4.55 -17.61 -5.09
C PRO A 254 4.85 -18.93 -4.36
N THR A 255 3.98 -19.33 -3.43
CA THR A 255 4.08 -20.65 -2.78
C THR A 255 3.57 -21.79 -3.66
N ASP A 256 2.69 -21.47 -4.61
CA ASP A 256 2.10 -22.40 -5.56
C ASP A 256 2.60 -22.13 -6.99
N THR A 257 2.50 -23.14 -7.86
CA THR A 257 2.87 -23.04 -9.27
C THR A 257 1.71 -23.40 -10.18
N SER A 258 1.66 -22.78 -11.36
CA SER A 258 0.77 -23.19 -12.45
C SER A 258 1.37 -24.37 -13.22
N ASP A 259 0.52 -25.30 -13.65
CA ASP A 259 0.87 -26.39 -14.59
C ASP A 259 1.15 -25.88 -16.02
N GLY A 260 0.95 -24.59 -16.28
CA GLY A 260 1.21 -23.97 -17.57
C GLY A 260 2.70 -23.80 -17.90
N PRO A 261 3.03 -23.34 -19.13
CA PRO A 261 4.42 -23.12 -19.56
C PRO A 261 5.16 -22.03 -18.76
N TRP A 262 4.42 -21.22 -17.99
CA TRP A 262 4.94 -20.21 -17.08
C TRP A 262 4.52 -20.58 -15.66
N PRO A 263 5.42 -21.12 -14.82
CA PRO A 263 5.02 -21.71 -13.54
C PRO A 263 4.56 -20.67 -12.51
N ILE A 264 4.88 -19.39 -12.71
CA ILE A 264 4.51 -18.27 -11.84
C ILE A 264 4.15 -17.04 -12.68
N ARG A 265 3.22 -16.21 -12.21
CA ARG A 265 2.78 -14.96 -12.86
C ARG A 265 2.99 -13.71 -12.00
N SER A 266 3.46 -13.84 -10.77
CA SER A 266 4.04 -12.74 -9.99
C SER A 266 5.32 -13.16 -9.25
N MET A 267 6.09 -12.19 -8.74
CA MET A 267 7.16 -12.38 -7.75
C MET A 267 7.47 -11.08 -7.00
N LEU A 268 8.16 -11.18 -5.86
CA LEU A 268 8.71 -10.03 -5.13
C LEU A 268 10.24 -10.15 -5.03
N TRP A 269 10.94 -9.03 -5.16
CA TRP A 269 12.31 -8.86 -4.68
C TRP A 269 12.30 -7.85 -3.53
N VAL A 270 12.77 -8.25 -2.36
CA VAL A 270 12.81 -7.41 -1.16
C VAL A 270 14.26 -7.07 -0.82
N ARG A 271 14.53 -5.84 -0.41
CA ARG A 271 15.89 -5.37 -0.07
C ARG A 271 16.47 -6.26 1.03
N ARG A 272 17.69 -6.79 0.84
CA ARG A 272 18.23 -7.90 1.63
C ARG A 272 18.37 -7.61 3.14
N ASP A 273 18.51 -6.35 3.51
CA ASP A 273 18.63 -5.85 4.88
C ASP A 273 17.28 -5.61 5.58
N VAL A 274 16.16 -5.84 4.89
CA VAL A 274 14.80 -5.76 5.46
C VAL A 274 14.38 -7.14 5.96
N GLU A 275 13.97 -7.23 7.22
CA GLU A 275 13.34 -8.43 7.76
C GLU A 275 12.00 -8.66 7.07
N VAL A 276 11.82 -9.86 6.51
CA VAL A 276 10.67 -10.19 5.66
C VAL A 276 10.19 -11.62 5.90
N VAL A 277 8.87 -11.78 6.00
CA VAL A 277 8.19 -13.07 6.13
C VAL A 277 7.29 -13.28 4.91
N GLN A 278 7.50 -14.36 4.16
CA GLN A 278 6.61 -14.75 3.06
C GLN A 278 5.26 -15.20 3.62
N MET A 279 4.16 -14.77 2.98
CA MET A 279 2.82 -15.26 3.29
C MET A 279 2.40 -16.30 2.25
N PRO A 280 1.95 -17.50 2.65
CA PRO A 280 1.47 -18.51 1.72
C PRO A 280 0.12 -18.11 1.12
N ILE A 281 -0.01 -18.32 -0.19
CA ILE A 281 -1.27 -18.11 -0.94
C ILE A 281 -1.39 -19.25 -1.95
N PRO A 282 -2.55 -19.93 -2.06
CA PRO A 282 -2.77 -20.98 -3.05
C PRO A 282 -3.00 -20.39 -4.46
N SER A 283 -1.98 -19.70 -5.00
CA SER A 283 -2.01 -19.08 -6.31
C SER A 283 -0.60 -18.80 -6.83
N ALA A 284 -0.36 -19.13 -8.11
CA ALA A 284 0.85 -18.75 -8.83
C ALA A 284 0.89 -17.26 -9.25
N ASP A 285 -0.21 -16.53 -9.02
CA ASP A 285 -0.45 -15.17 -9.52
C ASP A 285 -0.26 -14.12 -8.44
N LEU A 286 -0.22 -14.55 -7.17
CA LEU A 286 -0.07 -13.71 -6.00
C LEU A 286 1.22 -14.06 -5.25
N THR A 287 2.07 -13.06 -5.03
CA THR A 287 3.25 -13.20 -4.17
C THR A 287 3.15 -12.19 -3.05
N ALA A 288 3.03 -12.66 -1.81
CA ALA A 288 2.88 -11.79 -0.65
C ALA A 288 4.03 -11.95 0.36
N ALA A 289 4.41 -10.82 0.95
CA ALA A 289 5.38 -10.79 2.03
C ALA A 289 5.09 -9.65 3.01
N VAL A 290 5.28 -9.92 4.30
CA VAL A 290 5.21 -8.91 5.36
C VAL A 290 6.61 -8.38 5.62
N LEU A 291 6.81 -7.08 5.39
CA LEU A 291 7.99 -6.35 5.82
C LEU A 291 7.85 -5.99 7.30
N ARG A 292 8.84 -6.33 8.12
CA ARG A 292 8.95 -5.83 9.49
C ARG A 292 9.76 -4.53 9.47
N LEU A 293 9.11 -3.42 9.79
CA LEU A 293 9.70 -2.09 9.80
C LEU A 293 9.59 -1.47 11.21
N PRO A 294 10.37 -0.43 11.54
CA PRO A 294 10.27 0.25 12.83
C PRO A 294 8.83 0.70 13.12
N GLY A 295 8.24 0.17 14.20
CA GLY A 295 6.89 0.52 14.66
C GLY A 295 5.70 0.00 13.84
N ARG A 296 5.91 -0.68 12.70
CA ARG A 296 4.82 -1.17 11.84
C ARG A 296 5.18 -2.43 11.05
N SER A 297 4.16 -3.17 10.61
CA SER A 297 4.30 -4.24 9.63
C SER A 297 3.56 -3.87 8.35
N VAL A 298 4.20 -4.03 7.19
CA VAL A 298 3.62 -3.70 5.88
C VAL A 298 3.50 -4.98 5.06
N LEU A 299 2.28 -5.41 4.77
CA LEU A 299 2.01 -6.49 3.83
C LEU A 299 2.12 -5.94 2.41
N VAL A 300 3.08 -6.42 1.63
CA VAL A 300 3.22 -6.09 0.21
C VAL A 300 2.86 -7.32 -0.62
N VAL A 301 1.99 -7.13 -1.62
CA VAL A 301 1.57 -8.20 -2.54
C VAL A 301 1.84 -7.79 -3.97
N SER A 302 2.61 -8.60 -4.70
CA SER A 302 2.69 -8.54 -6.16
C SER A 302 1.47 -9.28 -6.72
N VAL A 303 0.66 -8.58 -7.52
CA VAL A 303 -0.60 -9.07 -8.07
C VAL A 303 -0.49 -9.26 -9.57
N TYR A 304 -1.00 -10.38 -10.08
CA TYR A 304 -1.39 -10.53 -11.47
C TYR A 304 -2.83 -11.03 -11.53
N VAL A 305 -3.65 -10.46 -12.42
CA VAL A 305 -4.97 -10.99 -12.78
C VAL A 305 -4.98 -11.32 -14.26
N GLU A 306 -5.49 -12.50 -14.60
CA GLU A 306 -5.65 -12.92 -15.99
C GLU A 306 -6.72 -12.09 -16.71
N GLY A 307 -6.30 -11.32 -17.72
CA GLY A 307 -7.18 -10.41 -18.44
C GLY A 307 -8.33 -11.11 -19.16
N LYS A 308 -9.50 -10.47 -19.14
CA LYS A 308 -10.78 -11.00 -19.66
C LYS A 308 -11.29 -12.26 -18.96
N SER A 309 -10.81 -12.59 -17.76
CA SER A 309 -11.32 -13.69 -16.93
C SER A 309 -12.01 -13.15 -15.67
N PRO A 310 -13.34 -12.96 -15.67
CA PRO A 310 -14.11 -12.58 -14.49
C PRO A 310 -13.94 -13.57 -13.33
N GLU A 311 -13.73 -14.85 -13.64
CA GLU A 311 -13.49 -15.94 -12.69
C GLU A 311 -12.13 -15.77 -11.99
N ALA A 312 -11.06 -15.49 -12.76
CA ALA A 312 -9.74 -15.19 -12.19
C ALA A 312 -9.82 -13.94 -11.32
N LEU A 313 -10.48 -12.87 -11.78
CA LEU A 313 -10.62 -11.65 -10.99
C LEU A 313 -11.33 -11.91 -9.65
N ARG A 314 -12.46 -12.63 -9.65
CA ARG A 314 -13.18 -13.00 -8.41
C ARG A 314 -12.31 -13.83 -7.48
N SER A 315 -11.62 -14.85 -8.02
CA SER A 315 -10.70 -15.71 -7.26
C SER A 315 -9.56 -14.90 -6.62
N THR A 316 -8.85 -14.09 -7.40
CA THR A 316 -7.76 -13.23 -6.91
C THR A 316 -8.24 -12.28 -5.81
N THR A 317 -9.39 -11.62 -5.99
CA THR A 317 -9.92 -10.71 -4.96
C THR A 317 -10.39 -11.44 -3.70
N GLY A 318 -10.88 -12.67 -3.80
CA GLY A 318 -11.18 -13.51 -2.64
C GLY A 318 -9.93 -13.88 -1.84
N LEU A 319 -8.89 -14.38 -2.51
CA LEU A 319 -7.61 -14.72 -1.87
C LEU A 319 -6.96 -13.50 -1.20
N LEU A 320 -7.05 -12.33 -1.83
CA LEU A 320 -6.57 -11.07 -1.24
C LEU A 320 -7.39 -10.65 -0.01
N HIS A 321 -8.70 -10.89 0.01
CA HIS A 321 -9.56 -10.60 1.16
C HIS A 321 -9.14 -11.42 2.39
N ASP A 322 -9.01 -12.74 2.21
CA ASP A 322 -8.65 -13.69 3.28
C ASP A 322 -7.23 -13.43 3.81
N LEU A 323 -6.28 -13.11 2.92
CA LEU A 323 -4.92 -12.72 3.27
C LEU A 323 -4.90 -11.44 4.13
N ILE A 324 -5.62 -10.39 3.72
CA ILE A 324 -5.63 -9.13 4.47
C ILE A 324 -6.34 -9.31 5.82
N GLN A 325 -7.40 -10.11 5.88
CA GLN A 325 -8.11 -10.41 7.12
C GLN A 325 -7.21 -11.15 8.13
N SER A 326 -6.54 -12.22 7.70
CA SER A 326 -5.62 -13.00 8.54
C SER A 326 -4.38 -12.20 8.97
N PHE A 327 -3.81 -11.37 8.09
CA PHE A 327 -2.71 -10.46 8.43
C PHE A 327 -3.10 -9.43 9.50
N ARG A 328 -4.31 -8.86 9.43
CA ARG A 328 -4.80 -7.88 10.42
C ARG A 328 -5.08 -8.49 11.79
N GLN A 329 -5.46 -9.77 11.85
CA GLN A 329 -5.76 -10.47 13.11
C GLN A 329 -4.51 -10.92 13.88
N SER A 330 -3.34 -10.94 13.26
CA SER A 330 -2.12 -11.58 13.78
C SER A 330 -1.09 -10.61 14.39
N SER A 331 -1.47 -9.35 14.66
CA SER A 331 -0.54 -8.28 15.04
C SER A 331 -1.13 -7.26 16.02
N GLY A 332 -0.42 -6.99 17.12
CA GLY A 332 -0.68 -5.86 18.03
C GLY A 332 0.06 -4.56 17.67
N VAL A 333 0.75 -4.52 16.51
CA VAL A 333 1.39 -3.33 15.94
C VAL A 333 0.63 -2.84 14.70
N ARG A 334 0.88 -1.61 14.25
CA ARG A 334 0.26 -1.04 13.05
C ARG A 334 0.46 -1.95 11.84
N THR A 335 -0.64 -2.27 11.15
CA THR A 335 -0.69 -3.14 9.96
C THR A 335 -1.14 -2.34 8.74
N ASP A 336 -0.22 -2.05 7.84
CA ASP A 336 -0.50 -1.41 6.55
C ASP A 336 -0.46 -2.45 5.42
N VAL A 337 -1.17 -2.22 4.31
CA VAL A 337 -1.18 -3.11 3.13
C VAL A 337 -0.88 -2.32 1.87
N VAL A 338 -0.08 -2.88 0.97
CA VAL A 338 0.12 -2.43 -0.41
C VAL A 338 -0.09 -3.60 -1.38
N LEU A 339 -1.02 -3.43 -2.31
CA LEU A 339 -1.24 -4.33 -3.44
C LEU A 339 -0.72 -3.62 -4.70
N ALA A 340 0.21 -4.23 -5.43
CA ALA A 340 0.79 -3.64 -6.63
C ALA A 340 0.93 -4.70 -7.74
N GLY A 341 0.52 -4.36 -8.95
CA GLY A 341 0.74 -5.18 -10.13
C GLY A 341 -0.32 -5.00 -11.21
N ASP A 342 -0.35 -5.92 -12.16
CA ASP A 342 -1.25 -5.89 -13.30
C ASP A 342 -2.60 -6.55 -12.97
N PHE A 343 -3.63 -5.74 -12.79
CA PHE A 343 -4.99 -6.20 -12.52
C PHE A 343 -5.80 -6.47 -13.79
N ASN A 344 -5.26 -6.17 -14.99
CA ASN A 344 -5.92 -6.28 -16.29
C ASN A 344 -7.37 -5.73 -16.36
N SER A 345 -7.73 -4.84 -15.44
CA SER A 345 -9.11 -4.42 -15.15
C SER A 345 -9.28 -2.91 -15.31
N HIS A 346 -10.39 -2.50 -15.93
CA HIS A 346 -10.65 -1.11 -16.29
C HIS A 346 -11.81 -0.54 -15.47
N ASP A 347 -11.61 0.66 -14.91
CA ASP A 347 -12.67 1.42 -14.25
C ASP A 347 -12.41 2.93 -14.33
N LEU A 348 -13.46 3.75 -14.26
CA LEU A 348 -13.35 5.21 -14.30
C LEU A 348 -12.62 5.76 -13.07
N LEU A 349 -12.55 5.02 -11.95
CA LEU A 349 -11.85 5.41 -10.72
C LEU A 349 -10.34 5.62 -10.94
N TRP A 350 -9.68 4.76 -11.72
CA TRP A 350 -8.24 4.87 -12.05
C TRP A 350 -7.97 5.19 -13.52
N GLY A 351 -8.77 4.70 -14.46
CA GLY A 351 -8.51 4.82 -15.91
C GLY A 351 -8.78 6.19 -16.53
N GLY A 352 -9.40 7.11 -15.79
CA GLY A 352 -9.84 8.41 -16.32
C GLY A 352 -11.16 8.30 -17.07
N ASP A 353 -11.58 9.37 -17.74
CA ASP A 353 -12.87 9.43 -18.45
C ASP A 353 -12.84 8.75 -19.84
N ASP A 354 -11.65 8.41 -20.34
CA ASP A 354 -11.42 7.70 -21.60
C ASP A 354 -11.88 6.22 -21.57
N VAL A 355 -12.24 5.69 -20.40
CA VAL A 355 -12.63 4.28 -20.26
C VAL A 355 -13.97 4.04 -20.98
N SER A 356 -13.92 3.18 -22.00
CA SER A 356 -15.10 2.80 -22.79
C SER A 356 -16.25 2.32 -21.90
N VAL A 357 -17.47 2.75 -22.24
CA VAL A 357 -18.72 2.36 -21.57
C VAL A 357 -18.87 0.83 -21.52
N GLN A 358 -18.37 0.11 -22.53
CA GLN A 358 -18.42 -1.36 -22.63
C GLN A 358 -17.62 -2.08 -21.54
N ARG A 359 -16.69 -1.40 -20.85
CA ARG A 359 -15.87 -1.93 -19.76
C ARG A 359 -16.38 -1.54 -18.37
N GLN A 360 -17.48 -0.79 -18.28
CA GLN A 360 -17.99 -0.34 -16.98
C GLN A 360 -18.44 -1.52 -16.12
N GLY A 361 -17.95 -1.58 -14.88
CA GLY A 361 -18.25 -2.67 -13.94
C GLY A 361 -17.32 -3.88 -14.04
N GLU A 362 -16.40 -3.92 -15.02
CA GLU A 362 -15.35 -4.96 -15.16
C GLU A 362 -14.59 -5.15 -13.84
N ALA A 363 -14.30 -4.05 -13.12
CA ALA A 363 -13.52 -4.06 -11.90
C ALA A 363 -14.32 -4.13 -10.58
N GLY A 364 -15.61 -4.47 -10.61
CA GLY A 364 -16.47 -4.55 -9.42
C GLY A 364 -15.85 -5.29 -8.21
N PRO A 365 -15.23 -6.48 -8.38
CA PRO A 365 -14.58 -7.19 -7.28
C PRO A 365 -13.40 -6.45 -6.65
N ILE A 366 -12.62 -5.68 -7.43
CA ILE A 366 -11.52 -4.84 -6.92
C ILE A 366 -12.10 -3.73 -6.05
N ILE A 367 -13.18 -3.12 -6.51
CA ILE A 367 -13.88 -2.04 -5.81
C ILE A 367 -14.46 -2.54 -4.48
N ASP A 368 -15.06 -3.73 -4.42
CA ASP A 368 -15.53 -4.29 -3.15
C ASP A 368 -14.35 -4.61 -2.20
N LEU A 369 -13.25 -5.19 -2.71
CA LEU A 369 -12.02 -5.40 -1.92
C LEU A 369 -11.47 -4.08 -1.34
N MET A 370 -11.45 -3.01 -2.13
CA MET A 370 -11.07 -1.66 -1.69
C MET A 370 -11.98 -1.16 -0.56
N ASN A 371 -13.30 -1.31 -0.70
CA ASN A 371 -14.26 -0.88 0.32
C ASN A 371 -14.16 -1.69 1.62
N ASP A 372 -14.03 -3.02 1.54
CA ASP A 372 -14.00 -3.88 2.72
C ASP A 372 -12.76 -3.63 3.59
N HIS A 373 -11.60 -3.41 2.95
CA HIS A 373 -10.32 -3.22 3.64
C HIS A 373 -9.89 -1.76 3.80
N GLY A 374 -10.55 -0.80 3.16
CA GLY A 374 -10.18 0.63 3.19
C GLY A 374 -8.94 0.91 2.35
N LEU A 375 -8.89 0.40 1.12
CA LEU A 375 -7.78 0.64 0.19
C LEU A 375 -8.10 1.81 -0.76
N ARG A 376 -7.08 2.63 -1.04
CA ARG A 376 -7.13 3.75 -2.01
C ARG A 376 -6.19 3.47 -3.18
N SER A 377 -6.61 3.82 -4.38
CA SER A 377 -5.72 3.85 -5.55
C SER A 377 -4.77 5.04 -5.41
N LEU A 378 -3.46 4.78 -5.49
CA LEU A 378 -2.43 5.80 -5.29
C LEU A 378 -1.96 6.47 -6.58
N LEU A 379 -2.04 5.76 -7.71
CA LEU A 379 -1.62 6.31 -8.99
C LEU A 379 -2.63 7.38 -9.47
N PRO A 380 -2.19 8.54 -9.96
CA PRO A 380 -3.08 9.58 -10.44
C PRO A 380 -4.03 9.07 -11.52
N ARG A 381 -5.31 9.39 -11.37
CA ARG A 381 -6.38 8.98 -12.27
C ARG A 381 -6.09 9.39 -13.72
N GLY A 382 -6.26 8.46 -14.65
CA GLY A 382 -5.98 8.63 -16.09
C GLY A 382 -4.56 8.27 -16.52
N THR A 383 -3.64 8.01 -15.59
CA THR A 383 -2.24 7.67 -15.92
C THR A 383 -2.17 6.37 -16.72
N LYS A 384 -1.75 6.44 -17.98
CA LYS A 384 -1.60 5.24 -18.83
C LYS A 384 -0.39 4.43 -18.38
N THR A 385 -0.62 3.17 -18.01
CA THR A 385 0.40 2.22 -17.53
C THR A 385 0.79 1.21 -18.59
N TRP A 386 -0.12 0.89 -19.51
CA TRP A 386 0.09 -0.04 -20.62
C TRP A 386 -0.07 0.65 -21.97
N GLN A 387 0.78 0.31 -22.94
CA GLN A 387 0.73 0.80 -24.31
C GLN A 387 1.15 -0.27 -25.32
N ARG A 388 0.30 -0.57 -26.31
CA ARG A 388 0.63 -1.46 -27.43
C ARG A 388 0.05 -0.94 -28.74
N LYS A 389 0.93 -0.56 -29.67
CA LYS A 389 0.57 0.19 -30.90
C LYS A 389 -0.21 1.46 -30.50
N ASP A 390 -1.36 1.71 -31.12
CA ASP A 390 -2.23 2.85 -30.84
C ASP A 390 -3.19 2.66 -29.65
N GLN A 391 -3.06 1.57 -28.89
CA GLN A 391 -3.90 1.31 -27.71
C GLN A 391 -3.14 1.60 -26.41
N GLU A 392 -3.78 2.33 -25.51
CA GLU A 392 -3.27 2.69 -24.19
C GLU A 392 -4.33 2.43 -23.11
N SER A 393 -3.92 2.00 -21.93
CA SER A 393 -4.83 1.77 -20.80
C SER A 393 -4.14 1.93 -19.44
N THR A 394 -4.95 1.98 -18.38
CA THR A 394 -4.52 1.96 -16.98
C THR A 394 -5.01 0.65 -16.38
N ILE A 395 -4.11 -0.32 -16.26
CA ILE A 395 -4.39 -1.67 -15.76
C ILE A 395 -3.44 -2.11 -14.65
N ASP A 396 -2.29 -1.45 -14.51
CA ASP A 396 -1.34 -1.65 -13.43
C ASP A 396 -1.72 -0.72 -12.27
N LEU A 397 -2.11 -1.28 -11.12
CA LEU A 397 -2.62 -0.51 -9.98
C LEU A 397 -1.65 -0.54 -8.81
N VAL A 398 -1.68 0.50 -7.98
CA VAL A 398 -1.13 0.50 -6.63
C VAL A 398 -2.26 0.86 -5.68
N LEU A 399 -2.68 -0.10 -4.86
CA LEU A 399 -3.73 0.07 -3.86
C LEU A 399 -3.09 -0.01 -2.47
N ALA A 400 -3.33 0.95 -1.58
CA ALA A 400 -2.83 0.90 -0.20
C ALA A 400 -3.89 1.25 0.84
N THR A 401 -3.73 0.77 2.07
CA THR A 401 -4.60 1.15 3.20
C THR A 401 -4.64 2.65 3.40
N SER A 402 -5.81 3.20 3.74
CA SER A 402 -6.01 4.66 3.85
C SER A 402 -4.96 5.35 4.70
N GLU A 403 -4.61 4.76 5.86
CA GLU A 403 -3.62 5.30 6.78
C GLU A 403 -2.20 5.35 6.19
N LEU A 404 -1.86 4.43 5.29
CA LEU A 404 -0.58 4.43 4.55
C LEU A 404 -0.66 5.30 3.28
N ALA A 405 -1.84 5.43 2.68
CA ALA A 405 -2.10 6.30 1.54
C ALA A 405 -1.92 7.79 1.90
N ASP A 406 -2.17 8.17 3.16
CA ASP A 406 -1.91 9.51 3.68
C ASP A 406 -0.41 9.80 3.92
N GLU A 407 0.44 8.77 3.95
CA GLU A 407 1.91 8.87 4.04
C GLU A 407 2.60 8.76 2.66
N VAL A 408 1.85 8.84 1.56
CA VAL A 408 2.44 8.78 0.20
C VAL A 408 3.12 10.10 -0.15
N ALA A 409 4.45 10.05 -0.33
CA ALA A 409 5.23 11.16 -0.85
C ALA A 409 5.10 11.29 -2.37
N THR A 410 5.11 10.16 -3.09
CA THR A 410 4.96 10.11 -4.56
C THR A 410 4.35 8.78 -4.99
N CYS A 411 3.44 8.80 -5.97
CA CYS A 411 3.09 7.62 -6.76
C CYS A 411 3.02 8.02 -8.24
N ALA A 412 3.98 7.58 -9.05
CA ALA A 412 4.11 8.05 -10.42
C ALA A 412 4.82 7.02 -11.31
N ILE A 413 4.71 7.21 -12.63
CA ILE A 413 5.50 6.41 -13.58
C ILE A 413 6.98 6.76 -13.44
N HIS A 414 7.83 5.75 -13.29
CA HIS A 414 9.27 5.91 -13.32
C HIS A 414 9.75 6.27 -14.74
N PRO A 415 10.68 7.24 -14.90
CA PRO A 415 11.11 7.70 -16.23
C PRO A 415 11.92 6.65 -17.02
N THR A 416 12.57 5.71 -16.34
CA THR A 416 13.35 4.65 -16.99
C THR A 416 12.45 3.57 -17.57
N ASP A 417 12.60 3.34 -18.87
CA ASP A 417 11.87 2.32 -19.65
C ASP A 417 12.75 1.07 -19.81
N HIS A 418 12.24 -0.09 -19.39
CA HIS A 418 12.95 -1.38 -19.45
C HIS A 418 12.63 -2.21 -20.70
N GLY A 419 11.86 -1.65 -21.65
CA GLY A 419 11.50 -2.29 -22.91
C GLY A 419 10.25 -3.18 -22.86
N SER A 420 9.42 -3.05 -21.82
CA SER A 420 8.08 -3.66 -21.75
C SER A 420 7.04 -2.79 -22.51
N ASP A 421 5.87 -3.35 -22.78
CA ASP A 421 4.65 -2.61 -23.13
C ASP A 421 3.91 -2.07 -21.89
N HIS A 422 4.28 -2.52 -20.69
CA HIS A 422 3.93 -1.87 -19.42
C HIS A 422 5.00 -0.86 -19.01
N ARG A 423 4.60 0.15 -18.25
CA ARG A 423 5.45 1.21 -17.69
C ARG A 423 5.68 0.95 -16.20
N ALA A 424 6.91 1.11 -15.75
CA ALA A 424 7.22 0.90 -14.33
C ALA A 424 6.60 2.02 -13.48
N VAL A 425 5.82 1.68 -12.45
CA VAL A 425 5.30 2.66 -11.49
C VAL A 425 6.16 2.59 -10.23
N HIS A 426 6.62 3.74 -9.75
CA HIS A 426 7.26 3.85 -8.44
C HIS A 426 6.29 4.52 -7.44
N THR A 427 6.31 4.03 -6.22
CA THR A 427 5.56 4.59 -5.10
C THR A 427 6.51 4.74 -3.92
N THR A 428 6.53 5.92 -3.30
CA THR A 428 7.36 6.23 -2.13
C THR A 428 6.46 6.67 -0.99
N PHE A 429 6.61 6.04 0.16
CA PHE A 429 5.91 6.35 1.41
C PHE A 429 6.88 6.94 2.43
N ASP A 430 6.42 7.89 3.25
CA ASP A 430 7.16 8.45 4.39
C ASP A 430 7.22 7.45 5.56
N VAL A 431 7.87 6.32 5.30
CA VAL A 431 8.04 5.20 6.22
C VAL A 431 9.52 4.88 6.31
N THR A 432 10.08 5.00 7.52
CA THR A 432 11.51 4.77 7.77
C THR A 432 11.91 3.34 7.46
N MET A 433 12.82 3.19 6.50
CA MET A 433 13.50 1.94 6.20
C MET A 433 14.69 1.71 7.14
N PRO A 434 15.05 0.45 7.45
CA PRO A 434 16.27 0.16 8.21
C PRO A 434 17.52 0.69 7.50
N GLU A 435 18.54 1.06 8.28
CA GLU A 435 19.83 1.44 7.74
C GLU A 435 20.64 0.22 7.25
N ARG A 436 21.45 0.45 6.21
CA ARG A 436 22.33 -0.57 5.66
C ARG A 436 23.56 -0.77 6.53
N SER A 437 23.61 -1.87 7.27
CA SER A 437 24.83 -2.40 7.87
C SER A 437 25.76 -2.98 6.79
N ALA A 438 26.51 -2.11 6.12
CA ALA A 438 27.49 -2.49 5.11
C ALA A 438 28.73 -3.17 5.75
N THR A 439 28.61 -4.44 6.13
CA THR A 439 29.73 -5.24 6.64
C THR A 439 30.80 -5.40 5.53
N PRO A 440 32.04 -4.90 5.70
CA PRO A 440 33.04 -4.97 4.64
C PRO A 440 33.50 -6.42 4.42
N ARG A 441 33.18 -7.00 3.27
CA ARG A 441 33.57 -8.38 2.94
C ARG A 441 35.09 -8.51 2.81
N LEU A 442 35.68 -9.50 3.47
CA LEU A 442 37.10 -9.82 3.34
C LEU A 442 37.43 -10.42 1.96
N LEU A 443 38.51 -9.97 1.33
CA LEU A 443 39.03 -10.51 0.07
C LEU A 443 40.01 -11.66 0.36
N PHE A 444 39.48 -12.83 0.74
CA PHE A 444 40.31 -14.01 1.04
C PHE A 444 41.25 -14.45 -0.10
N LYS A 445 40.92 -14.14 -1.37
CA LYS A 445 41.81 -14.36 -2.53
C LYS A 445 43.04 -13.45 -2.56
N ASN A 446 43.00 -12.35 -1.82
CA ASN A 446 44.05 -11.34 -1.70
C ASN A 446 44.64 -11.29 -0.27
N ALA A 447 44.28 -12.26 0.59
CA ALA A 447 44.79 -12.32 1.95
C ALA A 447 46.28 -12.70 1.96
N PRO A 448 47.14 -12.00 2.72
CA PRO A 448 48.55 -12.35 2.85
C PRO A 448 48.71 -13.55 3.80
N TRP A 449 48.35 -14.75 3.34
CA TRP A 449 48.24 -15.96 4.15
C TRP A 449 49.51 -16.32 4.93
N ASN A 450 50.70 -16.00 4.40
CA ASN A 450 51.97 -16.20 5.11
C ASN A 450 52.11 -15.27 6.32
N LEU A 451 51.72 -14.00 6.18
CA LEU A 451 51.73 -13.01 7.27
C LEU A 451 50.67 -13.34 8.33
N ILE A 452 49.47 -13.73 7.89
CA ILE A 452 48.39 -14.21 8.77
C ILE A 452 48.87 -15.43 9.56
N ARG A 453 49.51 -16.42 8.91
CA ARG A 453 50.05 -17.61 9.57
C ARG A 453 51.12 -17.27 10.61
N SER A 454 52.03 -16.32 10.32
CA SER A 454 53.01 -15.87 11.32
C SER A 454 52.30 -15.20 12.50
N ARG A 455 51.43 -14.22 12.24
CA ARG A 455 50.73 -13.49 13.31
C ARG A 455 49.89 -14.41 14.20
N VAL A 456 49.19 -15.39 13.61
CA VAL A 456 48.47 -16.41 14.38
C VAL A 456 49.45 -17.24 15.23
N LYS A 457 50.53 -17.75 14.64
CA LYS A 457 51.54 -18.54 15.37
C LYS A 457 52.15 -17.77 16.55
N ASP A 458 52.49 -16.50 16.33
CA ASP A 458 53.13 -15.65 17.34
C ASP A 458 52.15 -15.24 18.45
N ASN A 459 50.89 -14.96 18.11
CA ASN A 459 49.85 -14.67 19.09
C ASN A 459 49.44 -15.91 19.92
N LEU A 460 49.36 -17.10 19.32
CA LEU A 460 49.00 -18.35 20.04
C LEU A 460 50.09 -18.80 21.04
N ARG A 461 51.37 -18.44 20.79
CA ARG A 461 52.50 -18.72 21.71
C ARG A 461 52.40 -18.00 23.04
N LEU A 462 51.70 -16.86 23.08
CA LEU A 462 51.59 -15.99 24.25
C LEU A 462 50.37 -16.32 25.13
N LEU A 463 49.56 -17.32 24.76
CA LEU A 463 48.32 -17.64 25.45
C LEU A 463 48.47 -18.83 26.43
N PRO A 464 47.81 -18.78 27.60
CA PRO A 464 47.76 -19.89 28.53
C PRO A 464 46.75 -20.94 28.07
N TRP A 465 47.25 -22.14 27.73
CA TRP A 465 46.44 -23.28 27.28
C TRP A 465 45.96 -24.19 28.42
N ALA A 466 46.45 -24.00 29.65
CA ALA A 466 45.97 -24.70 30.86
C ALA A 466 44.65 -24.10 31.38
N VAL A 467 43.64 -24.09 30.50
CA VAL A 467 42.28 -23.58 30.72
C VAL A 467 41.27 -24.56 30.13
N ASP A 468 39.98 -24.38 30.41
CA ASP A 468 38.91 -25.24 29.89
C ASP A 468 38.76 -25.15 28.35
N VAL A 469 38.10 -26.15 27.76
CA VAL A 469 37.98 -26.31 26.30
C VAL A 469 37.21 -25.15 25.64
N GLN A 470 36.24 -24.53 26.33
CA GLN A 470 35.52 -23.38 25.78
C GLN A 470 36.44 -22.16 25.74
N THR A 471 37.16 -21.87 26.83
CA THR A 471 38.16 -20.80 26.87
C THR A 471 39.27 -21.02 25.83
N GLN A 472 39.76 -22.25 25.62
CA GLN A 472 40.72 -22.57 24.54
C GLN A 472 40.14 -22.26 23.15
N THR A 473 38.87 -22.58 22.93
CA THR A 473 38.16 -22.34 21.66
C THR A 473 38.01 -20.85 21.40
N ASP A 474 37.58 -20.08 22.40
CA ASP A 474 37.40 -18.63 22.30
C ASP A 474 38.74 -17.91 22.12
N GLN A 475 39.80 -18.37 22.79
CA GLN A 475 41.18 -17.92 22.59
C GLN A 475 41.64 -18.14 21.15
N LEU A 476 41.46 -19.35 20.59
CA LEU A 476 41.83 -19.69 19.22
C LEU A 476 41.05 -18.84 18.21
N MET A 477 39.72 -18.79 18.36
CA MET A 477 38.84 -18.02 17.47
C MET A 477 39.18 -16.53 17.50
N ARG A 478 39.43 -15.95 18.68
CA ARG A 478 39.85 -14.55 18.82
C ARG A 478 41.16 -14.26 18.09
N VAL A 479 42.17 -15.13 18.22
CA VAL A 479 43.47 -14.94 17.53
C VAL A 479 43.34 -15.09 16.02
N VAL A 480 42.66 -16.14 15.56
CA VAL A 480 42.51 -16.45 14.13
C VAL A 480 41.65 -15.39 13.43
N LEU A 481 40.47 -15.07 13.98
CA LEU A 481 39.60 -14.02 13.42
C LEU A 481 40.26 -12.64 13.52
N GLY A 482 40.96 -12.32 14.61
CA GLY A 482 41.68 -11.05 14.76
C GLY A 482 42.72 -10.85 13.66
N ALA A 483 43.62 -11.83 13.47
CA ALA A 483 44.63 -11.77 12.41
C ALA A 483 44.01 -11.73 11.00
N ILE A 484 42.91 -12.44 10.77
CA ILE A 484 42.16 -12.40 9.52
C ILE A 484 41.53 -11.02 9.27
N HIS A 485 40.87 -10.41 10.26
CA HIS A 485 40.17 -9.13 10.13
C HIS A 485 41.08 -7.90 10.04
N GLU A 486 42.29 -7.99 10.60
CA GLU A 486 43.34 -6.97 10.54
C GLU A 486 44.11 -7.03 9.19
N LEU A 487 44.56 -8.22 8.80
CA LEU A 487 45.51 -8.39 7.70
C LEU A 487 44.88 -8.71 6.34
N THR A 488 43.63 -9.20 6.29
CA THR A 488 42.96 -9.46 5.02
C THR A 488 42.38 -8.18 4.44
N PRO A 489 42.73 -7.79 3.20
CA PRO A 489 42.16 -6.61 2.56
C PRO A 489 40.63 -6.69 2.53
N ARG A 490 39.97 -5.62 3.00
CA ARG A 490 38.51 -5.47 2.90
C ARG A 490 38.17 -5.04 1.47
N ALA A 491 37.17 -5.69 0.89
CA ALA A 491 36.55 -5.18 -0.33
C ALA A 491 35.99 -3.80 -0.02
N ARG A 492 36.41 -2.78 -0.79
CA ARG A 492 35.63 -1.54 -0.88
C ARG A 492 34.30 -1.94 -1.52
N PRO A 493 33.15 -1.84 -0.82
CA PRO A 493 31.88 -2.18 -1.41
C PRO A 493 31.57 -1.11 -2.46
N SER A 494 31.74 -1.45 -3.74
CA SER A 494 31.14 -0.67 -4.82
C SER A 494 29.77 -1.28 -5.10
N PRO A 495 28.66 -0.53 -4.90
CA PRO A 495 27.33 -0.96 -5.36
C PRO A 495 27.33 -1.33 -6.86
N TYR A 496 28.16 -0.61 -7.62
CA TYR A 496 28.24 -0.60 -9.08
C TYR A 496 29.06 -1.75 -9.70
N ALA A 497 29.62 -2.67 -8.91
CA ALA A 497 30.57 -3.67 -9.40
C ALA A 497 29.91 -4.92 -10.03
N LYS A 498 29.33 -4.77 -11.22
CA LYS A 498 28.86 -5.88 -12.07
C LYS A 498 29.93 -6.21 -13.13
N ARG A 499 30.43 -7.45 -13.13
CA ARG A 499 31.59 -7.90 -13.96
C ARG A 499 31.42 -7.71 -15.48
N TRP A 500 30.19 -7.55 -15.96
CA TRP A 500 29.84 -7.49 -17.39
C TRP A 500 29.03 -6.24 -17.78
N TRP A 501 28.68 -5.37 -16.82
CA TRP A 501 27.95 -4.13 -17.10
C TRP A 501 28.93 -2.97 -17.22
N THR A 502 29.00 -2.33 -18.38
CA THR A 502 29.92 -1.22 -18.64
C THR A 502 29.23 0.14 -18.56
N GLN A 503 30.05 1.19 -18.43
CA GLN A 503 29.56 2.57 -18.54
C GLN A 503 28.95 2.82 -19.93
N ASP A 504 29.47 2.19 -20.98
CA ASP A 504 28.95 2.28 -22.36
C ASP A 504 27.54 1.70 -22.47
N LEU A 505 27.25 0.55 -21.85
CA LEU A 505 25.89 0.00 -21.78
C LEU A 505 24.92 0.95 -21.07
N THR A 506 25.41 1.69 -20.07
CA THR A 506 24.62 2.73 -19.38
C THR A 506 24.35 3.93 -20.29
N GLN A 507 25.33 4.35 -21.11
CA GLN A 507 25.18 5.41 -22.10
C GLN A 507 24.23 5.01 -23.24
N LEU A 508 24.41 3.80 -23.81
CA LEU A 508 23.53 3.23 -24.84
C LEU A 508 22.09 3.10 -24.34
N ARG A 509 21.89 2.68 -23.09
CA ARG A 509 20.56 2.66 -22.45
C ARG A 509 19.96 4.06 -22.39
N ARG A 510 20.70 5.05 -21.90
CA ARG A 510 20.24 6.45 -21.84
C ARG A 510 19.92 7.02 -23.22
N ALA A 511 20.74 6.75 -24.23
CA ALA A 511 20.50 7.16 -25.61
C ALA A 511 19.23 6.51 -26.20
N HIS A 512 19.04 5.21 -26.01
CA HIS A 512 17.82 4.51 -26.42
C HIS A 512 16.57 5.09 -25.72
N THR A 513 16.63 5.33 -24.40
CA THR A 513 15.54 5.97 -23.65
C THR A 513 15.27 7.39 -24.17
N PHE A 514 16.31 8.19 -24.45
CA PHE A 514 16.18 9.53 -25.01
C PHE A 514 15.48 9.52 -26.38
N TRP A 515 16.00 8.77 -27.34
CA TRP A 515 15.43 8.72 -28.71
C TRP A 515 14.01 8.17 -28.73
N ARG A 516 13.70 7.15 -27.92
CA ARG A 516 12.33 6.63 -27.77
C ARG A 516 11.39 7.67 -27.14
N ASN A 517 11.86 8.44 -26.16
CA ASN A 517 11.06 9.50 -25.54
C ASN A 517 10.90 10.75 -26.43
N LEU A 518 11.89 11.06 -27.28
CA LEU A 518 11.80 12.13 -28.27
C LEU A 518 10.79 11.76 -29.38
N SER A 519 10.95 10.59 -29.98
CA SER A 519 10.00 10.04 -30.97
C SER A 519 8.57 9.92 -30.40
N ARG A 520 8.42 9.61 -29.10
CA ARG A 520 7.13 9.68 -28.39
C ARG A 520 6.54 11.10 -28.38
N ARG A 521 7.32 12.13 -28.04
CA ARG A 521 6.85 13.53 -28.03
C ARG A 521 6.41 13.98 -29.42
N GLU A 522 7.22 13.73 -30.44
CA GLU A 522 6.90 14.04 -31.84
C GLU A 522 5.60 13.35 -32.32
N LEU A 523 5.29 12.16 -31.80
CA LEU A 523 4.02 11.46 -32.07
C LEU A 523 2.81 12.01 -31.28
N TYR A 524 3.01 12.71 -30.16
CA TYR A 524 1.96 13.45 -29.46
C TYR A 524 1.70 14.80 -30.16
N ASP A 525 2.74 15.59 -30.40
CA ASP A 525 2.64 16.90 -31.07
C ASP A 525 2.03 16.75 -32.48
N GLY A 526 2.48 15.74 -33.23
CA GLY A 526 1.93 15.38 -34.55
C GLY A 526 0.52 14.76 -34.54
N LYS A 527 -0.04 14.44 -33.36
CA LYS A 527 -1.46 14.10 -33.18
C LYS A 527 -2.29 15.35 -32.88
N GLU A 528 -1.79 16.27 -32.04
CA GLU A 528 -2.48 17.55 -31.77
C GLU A 528 -2.57 18.43 -33.04
N GLU A 529 -1.52 18.51 -33.85
CA GLU A 529 -1.56 19.19 -35.16
C GLU A 529 -2.60 18.60 -36.14
N LYS A 530 -2.93 17.31 -36.01
CA LYS A 530 -3.92 16.65 -36.87
C LYS A 530 -5.35 16.78 -36.35
N VAL A 531 -5.53 17.16 -35.09
CA VAL A 531 -6.84 17.52 -34.52
C VAL A 531 -7.14 18.99 -34.85
N THR A 532 -6.18 19.89 -34.69
CA THR A 532 -6.35 21.33 -34.98
C THR A 532 -6.49 21.66 -36.47
N LYS A 533 -5.99 20.82 -37.39
CA LYS A 533 -6.21 20.95 -38.85
C LYS A 533 -7.51 20.30 -39.34
N LYS A 534 -8.49 20.07 -38.44
CA LYS A 534 -9.74 19.36 -38.74
C LYS A 534 -11.02 20.06 -38.24
N GLU A 535 -10.89 21.30 -37.78
CA GLU A 535 -12.00 22.25 -37.57
C GLU A 535 -12.15 23.18 -38.79
#